data_AF-A0A9N9IQR4-F1
#
_entry.id   AF-A0A9N9IQR4-F1
#
_cell.length_a   1.000
_cell.length_b   1.000
_cell.length_c   1.000
_cell.angle_alpha   90.00
_cell.angle_beta   90.00
_cell.angle_gamma   90.00
#
_symmetry.space_group_name_H-M   'P 1'
#
loop_
_entity.id
_entity.type
_entity.pdbx_description
1 polymer ?
#
loop_
_entity_poly.entity_id
_entity_poly.type
_entity_poly.pdbx_seq_one_letter_code
_entity_poly.pdbx_strand_id
1 'polypeptide(L)'
;TIKGVIAPNERMKPEVLYIAIAGLAGTIAARNRNILFRIASPLLFTVAASYYFIPQTTRNIAAKIQEHENVAKIYESVSNTAKESRSKANSAITDLKGNQSKKKTD
;
A
#
# COMPACT_ATOMS: atom_id res chain seq x y z
N THR A 1 -23.87 13.83 -3.36
CA THR A 1 -22.74 13.10 -3.97
C THR A 1 -21.60 14.08 -4.27
N ILE A 2 -20.36 13.68 -3.97
CA ILE A 2 -19.05 14.40 -4.09
C ILE A 2 -18.79 15.62 -3.16
N LYS A 3 -19.78 16.48 -2.85
CA LYS A 3 -19.57 17.69 -2.00
C LYS A 3 -19.31 17.42 -0.50
N GLY A 4 -19.43 16.18 -0.03
CA GLY A 4 -19.31 15.82 1.39
C GLY A 4 -17.94 15.29 1.83
N VAL A 5 -16.98 15.13 0.91
CA VAL A 5 -15.62 14.62 1.22
C VAL A 5 -14.57 15.74 1.23
N ILE A 6 -14.90 16.89 0.64
CA ILE A 6 -14.02 18.05 0.53
C ILE A 6 -14.59 19.14 1.44
N ALA A 7 -13.85 19.52 2.49
CA ALA A 7 -14.22 20.68 3.31
C ALA A 7 -14.20 21.94 2.41
N PRO A 8 -15.30 22.70 2.30
CA PRO A 8 -15.38 23.88 1.42
C PRO A 8 -14.37 24.99 1.73
N ASN A 9 -13.74 24.92 2.92
CA ASN A 9 -12.84 25.94 3.45
C ASN A 9 -11.34 25.57 3.37
N GLU A 10 -10.99 24.40 2.84
CA GLU A 10 -9.58 24.06 2.54
C GLU A 10 -9.30 24.42 1.07
N ARG A 11 -8.40 25.38 0.85
CA ARG A 11 -7.89 25.67 -0.49
C ARG A 11 -7.04 24.48 -0.92
N MET A 12 -7.66 23.51 -1.59
CA MET A 12 -6.99 22.28 -2.07
C MET A 12 -5.81 22.52 -3.04
N LYS A 13 -5.64 23.74 -3.56
CA LYS A 13 -4.84 24.02 -4.75
C LYS A 13 -3.32 24.29 -4.53
N PRO A 14 -2.80 24.57 -3.33
CA PRO A 14 -1.36 24.44 -3.06
C PRO A 14 -0.99 23.24 -2.16
N GLU A 15 -1.86 22.78 -1.27
CA GLU A 15 -1.50 21.80 -0.24
C GLU A 15 -1.30 20.38 -0.76
N VAL A 16 -2.16 19.93 -1.67
CA VAL A 16 -1.99 18.62 -2.34
C VAL A 16 -0.68 18.58 -3.13
N LEU A 17 -0.27 19.72 -3.70
CA LEU A 17 1.01 19.84 -4.40
C LEU A 17 2.19 19.71 -3.44
N TYR A 18 2.12 20.31 -2.24
CA TYR A 18 3.16 20.15 -1.22
C TYR A 18 3.28 18.71 -0.73
N ILE A 19 2.16 18.00 -0.58
CA ILE A 19 2.17 16.57 -0.23
C ILE A 19 2.85 15.75 -1.33
N ALA A 20 2.54 16.01 -2.59
CA ALA A 20 3.17 15.35 -3.72
C ALA A 20 4.69 15.60 -3.77
N ILE A 21 5.11 16.86 -3.57
CA ILE A 21 6.53 17.24 -3.50
C ILE A 21 7.21 16.56 -2.31
N ALA A 22 6.56 16.48 -1.15
CA ALA A 22 7.09 15.81 0.04
C ALA A 22 7.32 14.30 -0.22
N GLY A 23 6.37 13.62 -0.86
CA GLY A 23 6.54 12.22 -1.27
C GLY A 23 7.73 12.02 -2.23
N LEU A 24 7.87 12.92 -3.22
CA LEU A 24 9.00 12.92 -4.15
C LEU A 24 10.34 13.26 -3.47
N ALA A 25 10.33 14.13 -2.48
CA ALA A 25 11.49 14.42 -1.64
C ALA A 25 11.89 13.18 -0.82
N GLY A 26 10.90 12.42 -0.32
CA GLY A 26 11.10 11.15 0.36
C GLY A 26 11.78 10.08 -0.51
N THR A 27 11.46 9.99 -1.80
CA THR A 27 12.16 9.09 -2.75
C THR A 27 13.60 9.51 -2.96
N ILE A 28 13.87 10.83 -3.07
CA ILE A 28 15.23 11.36 -3.23
C ILE A 28 16.06 11.10 -1.97
N ALA A 29 15.47 11.33 -0.78
CA ALA A 29 16.13 11.10 0.51
C ALA A 29 16.54 9.63 0.71
N ALA A 30 15.77 8.69 0.16
CA ALA A 30 16.05 7.25 0.25
C ALA A 30 16.98 6.71 -0.85
N ARG A 31 17.48 7.57 -1.76
CA ARG A 31 18.24 7.18 -2.97
C ARG A 31 19.44 6.27 -2.71
N ASN A 32 20.11 6.41 -1.57
CA ASN A 32 21.32 5.62 -1.22
C ASN A 32 21.09 4.69 -0.02
N ARG A 33 19.85 4.31 0.28
CA ARG A 33 19.49 3.43 1.38
C ARG A 33 18.88 2.13 0.87
N ASN A 34 18.81 1.11 1.73
CA ASN A 34 18.20 -0.19 1.42
C ASN A 34 16.79 -0.05 0.80
N ILE A 35 16.38 -1.05 0.01
CA ILE A 35 15.07 -1.10 -0.67
C ILE A 35 13.88 -0.86 0.26
N LEU A 36 14.00 -1.24 1.54
CA LEU A 36 12.99 -0.97 2.57
C LEU A 36 12.79 0.54 2.78
N PHE A 37 13.86 1.31 2.91
CA PHE A 37 13.78 2.77 3.06
C PHE A 37 13.29 3.44 1.78
N ARG A 38 13.59 2.88 0.61
CA ARG A 38 13.10 3.38 -0.68
C ARG A 38 11.58 3.32 -0.81
N ILE A 39 10.93 2.34 -0.16
CA ILE A 39 9.47 2.20 -0.16
C ILE A 39 8.87 2.94 1.04
N ALA A 40 9.49 2.83 2.22
CA ALA A 40 8.96 3.44 3.44
C ALA A 40 9.07 4.97 3.43
N SER A 41 10.17 5.55 2.94
CA SER A 41 10.41 6.99 3.00
C SER A 41 9.36 7.82 2.25
N PRO A 42 9.02 7.52 0.98
CA PRO A 42 7.97 8.25 0.27
C PRO A 42 6.60 8.13 0.96
N LEU A 43 6.27 6.94 1.48
CA LEU A 43 5.03 6.71 2.21
C LEU A 43 4.96 7.55 3.49
N LEU A 44 6.02 7.50 4.30
CA LEU A 44 6.09 8.26 5.55
C LEU A 44 6.02 9.76 5.31
N PHE A 45 6.78 10.28 4.34
CA PHE A 45 6.73 11.70 3.99
C PHE A 45 5.36 12.12 3.48
N THR A 46 4.72 11.32 2.63
CA THR A 46 3.39 11.61 2.09
C THR A 46 2.34 11.62 3.20
N VAL A 47 2.36 10.64 4.10
CA VAL A 47 1.43 10.55 5.23
C VAL A 47 1.65 11.71 6.22
N ALA A 48 2.91 12.00 6.56
CA ALA A 48 3.26 13.11 7.44
C ALA A 48 2.83 14.46 6.85
N ALA A 49 3.09 14.69 5.56
CA ALA A 49 2.65 15.90 4.87
C ALA A 49 1.12 15.98 4.79
N SER A 50 0.43 14.88 4.53
CA SER A 50 -1.05 14.85 4.49
C SER A 50 -1.66 15.22 5.84
N TYR A 51 -1.10 14.72 6.93
CA TYR A 51 -1.53 15.07 8.28
C TYR A 51 -1.24 16.54 8.63
N TYR A 52 -0.11 17.07 8.17
CA TYR A 52 0.30 18.45 8.45
C TYR A 52 -0.47 19.48 7.64
N PHE A 53 -0.60 19.27 6.33
CA PHE A 53 -1.21 20.24 5.41
C PHE A 53 -2.73 20.12 5.38
N ILE A 54 -3.31 18.92 5.43
CA ILE A 54 -4.76 18.74 5.26
C ILE A 54 -5.38 17.90 6.41
N PRO A 55 -5.34 18.41 7.66
CA PRO A 55 -5.75 17.65 8.84
C PRO A 55 -7.27 17.37 8.87
N GLN A 56 -8.11 18.28 8.35
CA GLN A 56 -9.57 18.11 8.37
C GLN A 56 -10.02 17.07 7.34
N THR A 57 -9.44 17.10 6.13
CA THR A 57 -9.69 16.04 5.14
C THR A 57 -9.17 14.69 5.61
N THR A 58 -7.99 14.64 6.25
CA THR A 58 -7.46 13.39 6.83
C THR A 58 -8.41 12.81 7.89
N ARG A 59 -8.97 13.64 8.77
CA ARG A 59 -9.92 13.19 9.79
C ARG A 59 -11.27 12.75 9.22
N ASN A 60 -11.77 13.43 8.18
CA ASN A 60 -13.00 13.05 7.49
C ASN A 60 -12.85 11.74 6.71
N ILE A 61 -11.70 11.53 6.06
CA ILE A 61 -11.37 10.26 5.40
C ILE A 61 -11.19 9.16 6.43
N ALA A 62 -10.51 9.41 7.56
CA ALA A 62 -10.34 8.43 8.63
C ALA A 62 -11.68 7.99 9.22
N ALA A 63 -12.60 8.94 9.48
CA ALA A 63 -13.95 8.64 9.92
C ALA A 63 -14.71 7.78 8.90
N LYS A 64 -14.55 8.06 7.60
CA LYS A 64 -15.17 7.25 6.52
C LYS A 64 -14.54 5.87 6.35
N ILE A 65 -13.22 5.75 6.51
CA ILE A 65 -12.53 4.45 6.50
C ILE A 65 -12.99 3.59 7.68
N GLN A 66 -13.21 4.21 8.85
CA GLN A 66 -13.72 3.52 10.03
C GLN A 66 -15.20 3.14 9.89
N GLU A 67 -16.00 3.97 9.23
CA GLU A 67 -17.40 3.69 8.88
C GLU A 67 -17.52 2.54 7.84
N HIS A 68 -16.49 2.37 7.00
CA HIS A 68 -16.37 1.24 6.10
C HIS A 68 -15.55 0.11 6.75
N GLU A 69 -16.24 -0.75 7.47
CA GLU A 69 -15.84 -2.02 8.12
C GLU A 69 -15.25 -3.09 7.15
N ASN A 70 -14.61 -2.67 6.07
CA ASN A 70 -13.98 -3.52 5.07
C ASN A 70 -12.50 -3.76 5.36
N VAL A 71 -11.84 -2.92 6.17
CA VAL A 71 -10.42 -3.12 6.53
C VAL A 71 -10.19 -4.44 7.25
N ALA A 72 -11.06 -4.83 8.19
CA ALA A 72 -11.00 -6.12 8.86
C ALA A 72 -11.21 -7.30 7.88
N LYS A 73 -12.17 -7.17 6.94
CA LYS A 73 -12.46 -8.18 5.91
C LYS A 73 -11.33 -8.31 4.87
N ILE A 74 -10.59 -7.25 4.61
CA ILE A 74 -9.42 -7.27 3.72
C ILE A 74 -8.32 -8.14 4.32
N TYR A 75 -8.00 -8.02 5.61
CA TYR A 75 -6.99 -8.87 6.25
C TYR A 75 -7.34 -10.37 6.16
N GLU A 76 -8.63 -10.68 6.28
CA GLU A 76 -9.11 -12.06 6.18
C GLU A 76 -8.94 -12.61 4.76
N SER A 77 -9.31 -11.83 3.73
CA SER A 77 -9.23 -12.26 2.33
C SER A 77 -7.80 -12.43 1.84
N VAL A 78 -6.85 -11.56 2.22
CA VAL A 78 -5.44 -11.73 1.81
C VAL A 78 -4.83 -13.00 2.41
N SER A 79 -5.21 -13.37 3.64
CA SER A 79 -4.67 -14.55 4.30
C SER A 79 -5.18 -15.85 3.67
N ASN A 80 -6.44 -15.88 3.28
CA ASN A 80 -7.05 -17.03 2.62
C ASN A 80 -6.55 -17.19 1.18
N THR A 81 -6.40 -16.08 0.44
CA THR A 81 -5.79 -16.09 -0.90
C THR A 81 -4.30 -16.45 -0.87
N ALA A 82 -3.57 -16.05 0.18
CA ALA A 82 -2.17 -16.45 0.37
C ALA A 82 -2.02 -17.95 0.63
N LYS A 83 -2.94 -18.56 1.40
CA LYS A 83 -2.96 -20.01 1.63
C LYS A 83 -3.26 -20.79 0.35
N GLU A 84 -4.22 -20.34 -0.45
CA GLU A 84 -4.56 -20.99 -1.73
C GLU A 84 -3.40 -20.91 -2.72
N SER A 85 -2.74 -19.75 -2.81
CA SER A 85 -1.58 -19.53 -3.68
C SER A 85 -0.38 -20.40 -3.25
N ARG A 86 -0.14 -20.56 -1.94
CA ARG A 86 0.89 -21.46 -1.42
C ARG A 86 0.60 -22.93 -1.76
N SER A 87 -0.65 -23.36 -1.67
CA SER A 87 -1.03 -24.74 -1.99
C SER A 87 -0.78 -25.05 -3.48
N LYS A 88 -1.23 -24.17 -4.39
CA LYS A 88 -0.99 -24.30 -5.84
C LYS A 88 0.50 -24.20 -6.21
N ALA A 89 1.25 -23.34 -5.53
CA ALA A 89 2.70 -23.25 -5.72
C ALA A 89 3.41 -24.53 -5.30
N ASN A 90 3.01 -25.11 -4.16
CA ASN A 90 3.67 -26.32 -3.66
C ASN A 90 3.39 -27.54 -4.55
N SER A 91 2.16 -27.67 -5.07
CA SER A 91 1.83 -28.72 -6.05
C SER A 91 2.65 -28.56 -7.35
N ALA A 92 2.79 -27.34 -7.86
CA ALA A 92 3.63 -27.09 -9.04
C ALA A 92 5.12 -27.38 -8.79
N ILE A 93 5.63 -27.05 -7.60
CA ILE A 93 7.02 -27.36 -7.22
C ILE A 93 7.23 -28.87 -7.12
N THR A 94 6.28 -29.63 -6.56
CA THR A 94 6.38 -31.09 -6.48
C THR A 94 6.30 -31.75 -7.85
N ASP A 95 5.45 -31.27 -8.75
CA ASP A 95 5.32 -31.78 -10.13
C ASP A 95 6.61 -31.51 -10.93
N LEU A 96 7.17 -30.31 -10.80
CA LEU A 96 8.44 -29.95 -11.42
C LEU A 96 9.59 -30.79 -10.86
N LYS A 97 9.62 -31.01 -9.54
CA LYS A 97 10.67 -31.83 -8.89
C LYS A 97 10.58 -33.30 -9.29
N GLY A 98 9.37 -33.87 -9.41
CA GLY A 98 9.16 -35.23 -9.90
C GLY A 98 9.59 -35.41 -11.35
N ASN A 99 9.30 -34.44 -12.21
CA ASN A 99 9.67 -34.48 -13.62
C ASN A 99 11.19 -34.33 -13.84
N GLN A 100 11.86 -33.51 -13.03
CA GLN A 100 13.33 -33.38 -13.05
C GLN A 100 14.06 -34.62 -12.53
N SER A 101 13.45 -35.36 -11.59
CA SER A 101 14.00 -36.63 -11.10
C SER A 101 13.92 -37.75 -12.15
N LYS A 102 12.88 -37.75 -13.00
CA LYS A 102 12.68 -38.76 -14.04
C LYS A 102 13.65 -38.58 -15.22
N LYS A 103 13.98 -37.33 -15.55
CA LYS A 103 14.91 -36.97 -16.64
C LYS A 103 16.39 -37.23 -16.32
N LYS A 104 16.73 -37.60 -15.08
CA LYS A 104 18.12 -37.85 -14.63
C LYS A 104 18.48 -39.34 -14.59
N THR A 105 17.53 -40.22 -14.90
CA THR A 105 17.64 -41.69 -14.86
C THR A 105 17.58 -42.36 -16.23
N ASP A 106 17.43 -41.57 -17.30
CA ASP A 106 17.64 -41.95 -18.71
C ASP A 106 18.94 -41.31 -19.21
#